data_AF-A2FEJ3-F1
#
_entry.id   AF-A2FEJ3-F1
#
_cell.length_a   1.000
_cell.length_b   1.000
_cell.length_c   1.000
_cell.angle_alpha   90.00
_cell.angle_beta   90.00
_cell.angle_gamma   90.00
#
_symmetry.space_group_name_H-M   'P 1'
#
loop_
_entity.id
_entity.type
_entity.pdbx_description
1 polymer ?
#
loop_
_entity_poly.entity_id
_entity_poly.type
_entity_poly.pdbx_seq_one_letter_code
_entity_poly.pdbx_strand_id
1 'polypeptide(L)'
;MIVPNEYVCPITGRTHTIVYKNQNKDKLINYCNSVIFNLNNHIKSSYFFTVDTEGKINEIELCDVFVLQFAECFANKKDFIRYKITGKRNETIDLQDGFIIIDPDDDVKKALRSVFTNYYVYTIFFDIVRDVLGLMKLGIPVNGLPDKNGVVKCHTVIDTQYRSNSGIPFFCSTLSLKDTINQIDFPCKQLAAAKEQLELKSSIDFPRLIYENQGKSNSEIVPIYIDLIPYISNDIALTALSLLAYIRENSPIIETHSTQAKQLTKLWKEDKQIRIKYGSAAFLKELHNSQHILDNPEKNLFSTYICAFKLHKYAYAIKKADDNYPFRSKDLVKFCKAAQSRIDGKKNVKFPSKQNVYENLVKKGLKKYNIHGELEKILLNEYEQHKDESEYQTKDVFKTLGQCLHPYFSEFLEYHFKRWPQFMNKRY
;
A
#
# COMPACT_ATOMS: atom_id res chain seq x y z
N MET A 1 6.71 -33.85 2.19
CA MET A 1 7.29 -32.77 1.35
C MET A 1 8.56 -32.29 2.01
N ILE A 2 9.63 -32.11 1.24
CA ILE A 2 10.93 -31.63 1.76
C ILE A 2 11.04 -30.16 1.38
N VAL A 3 11.21 -29.28 2.37
CA VAL A 3 11.50 -27.87 2.12
C VAL A 3 12.94 -27.78 1.62
N PRO A 4 13.24 -27.12 0.48
CA PRO A 4 14.61 -27.00 0.02
C PRO A 4 15.45 -26.23 1.04
N ASN A 5 16.74 -26.56 1.17
CA ASN A 5 17.64 -25.88 2.10
C ASN A 5 18.00 -24.48 1.64
N GLU A 6 18.05 -24.28 0.33
CA GLU A 6 18.52 -23.06 -0.29
C GLU A 6 17.94 -22.90 -1.70
N TYR A 7 18.02 -21.68 -2.23
CA TYR A 7 17.61 -21.35 -3.58
C TYR A 7 18.51 -20.27 -4.17
N VAL A 8 18.86 -20.39 -5.46
CA VAL A 8 19.72 -19.42 -6.16
C VAL A 8 18.87 -18.34 -6.82
N CYS A 9 19.07 -17.08 -6.43
CA CYS A 9 18.41 -15.92 -7.01
C CYS A 9 18.80 -15.77 -8.50
N PRO A 10 17.84 -15.86 -9.44
CA PRO A 10 18.11 -15.72 -10.88
C PRO A 10 18.69 -14.36 -11.27
N ILE A 11 18.39 -13.29 -10.52
CA ILE A 11 18.85 -11.92 -10.82
C ILE A 11 20.33 -11.75 -10.49
N THR A 12 20.81 -12.38 -9.42
CA THR A 12 22.13 -12.08 -8.84
C THR A 12 23.09 -13.28 -8.84
N GLY A 13 22.57 -14.49 -8.98
CA GLY A 13 23.29 -15.74 -8.79
C GLY A 13 23.63 -16.06 -7.33
N ARG A 14 23.12 -15.28 -6.36
CA ARG A 14 23.35 -15.50 -4.93
C ARG A 14 22.44 -16.56 -4.35
N THR A 15 22.92 -17.26 -3.34
CA THR A 15 22.18 -18.36 -2.71
C THR A 15 21.49 -17.85 -1.46
N HIS A 16 20.18 -18.02 -1.39
CA HIS A 16 19.38 -17.67 -0.22
C HIS A 16 19.04 -18.94 0.57
N THR A 17 19.41 -18.95 1.84
CA THR A 17 19.12 -20.05 2.76
C THR A 17 17.66 -20.00 3.18
N ILE A 18 16.95 -21.13 3.10
CA ILE A 18 15.54 -21.21 3.47
C ILE A 18 15.43 -21.69 4.91
N VAL A 19 14.70 -20.92 5.72
CA VAL A 19 14.48 -21.18 7.15
C VAL A 19 13.03 -21.52 7.37
N TYR A 20 12.76 -22.70 7.90
CA TYR A 20 11.43 -23.16 8.25
C TYR A 20 11.50 -24.14 9.42
N LYS A 21 10.77 -23.85 10.51
CA LYS A 21 10.88 -24.61 11.77
C LYS A 21 12.35 -24.72 12.21
N ASN A 22 12.85 -25.95 12.39
CA ASN A 22 14.24 -26.19 12.81
C ASN A 22 15.24 -26.13 11.65
N GLN A 23 14.78 -26.19 10.39
CA GLN A 23 15.68 -26.17 9.24
C GLN A 23 16.39 -24.82 9.15
N ASN A 24 17.72 -24.85 9.11
CA ASN A 24 18.60 -23.67 9.00
C ASN A 24 18.40 -22.59 10.07
N LYS A 25 17.65 -22.87 11.13
CA LYS A 25 17.37 -21.94 12.24
C LYS A 25 18.66 -21.47 12.90
N ASP A 26 19.54 -22.39 13.25
CA ASP A 26 20.83 -22.07 13.89
C ASP A 26 21.74 -21.26 12.96
N LYS A 27 21.71 -21.54 11.66
CA LYS A 27 22.47 -20.77 10.65
C LYS A 27 22.01 -19.32 10.60
N LEU A 28 20.70 -19.07 10.64
CA LEU A 28 20.15 -17.72 10.72
C LEU A 28 20.51 -17.02 12.03
N ILE A 29 20.31 -17.69 13.17
CA ILE A 29 20.59 -17.11 14.49
C ILE A 29 22.07 -16.74 14.60
N ASN A 30 22.97 -17.63 14.17
CA ASN A 30 24.41 -17.37 14.14
C ASN A 30 24.76 -16.22 13.20
N TYR A 31 24.11 -16.12 12.04
CA TYR A 31 24.28 -14.98 11.14
C TYR A 31 23.87 -13.67 11.82
N CYS A 32 22.68 -13.59 12.42
CA CYS A 32 22.21 -12.41 13.15
C CYS A 32 23.19 -12.03 14.27
N ASN A 33 23.64 -13.01 15.07
CA ASN A 33 24.61 -12.79 16.14
C ASN A 33 25.95 -12.25 15.59
N SER A 34 26.41 -12.75 14.45
CA SER A 34 27.64 -12.28 13.81
C SER A 34 27.53 -10.83 13.32
N VAL A 35 26.37 -10.42 12.80
CA VAL A 35 26.11 -9.03 12.40
C VAL A 35 26.21 -8.10 13.61
N ILE A 36 25.56 -8.47 14.72
CA ILE A 36 25.62 -7.68 15.96
C ILE A 36 27.04 -7.64 16.53
N PHE A 37 27.74 -8.77 16.53
CA PHE A 37 29.14 -8.83 16.95
C PHE A 37 30.02 -7.88 16.12
N ASN A 38 29.88 -7.89 14.79
CA ASN A 38 30.67 -7.03 13.91
C ASN A 38 30.40 -5.54 14.13
N LEU A 39 29.15 -5.17 14.40
CA LEU A 39 28.77 -3.80 14.71
C LEU A 39 29.33 -3.34 16.07
N ASN A 40 29.18 -4.18 17.11
CA ASN A 40 29.66 -3.87 18.46
C ASN A 40 31.18 -3.77 18.54
N ASN A 41 31.91 -4.52 17.71
CA ASN A 41 33.37 -4.49 17.64
C ASN A 41 33.91 -3.56 16.55
N HIS A 42 33.05 -2.73 15.93
CA HIS A 42 33.42 -1.79 14.88
C HIS A 42 34.18 -2.41 13.69
N ILE A 43 33.99 -3.70 13.43
CA ILE A 43 34.53 -4.40 12.25
C ILE A 43 33.90 -3.83 10.99
N LYS A 44 32.62 -3.44 11.09
CA LYS A 44 31.89 -2.75 10.03
C LYS A 44 31.11 -1.58 10.61
N SER A 45 31.09 -0.45 9.90
CA SER A 45 30.40 0.77 10.36
C SER A 45 28.89 0.71 10.17
N SER A 46 28.41 -0.04 9.19
CA SER A 46 26.97 -0.21 8.92
C SER A 46 26.68 -1.41 8.03
N TYR A 47 25.45 -1.90 8.08
CA TYR A 47 24.88 -2.88 7.16
C TYR A 47 23.71 -2.27 6.41
N PHE A 48 23.53 -2.64 5.14
CA PHE A 48 22.37 -2.30 4.34
C PHE A 48 21.68 -3.61 3.96
N PHE A 49 20.52 -3.87 4.56
CA PHE A 49 19.68 -5.02 4.25
C PHE A 49 18.53 -4.58 3.37
N THR A 50 18.39 -5.21 2.21
CA THR A 50 17.11 -5.23 1.53
C THR A 50 16.20 -6.22 2.23
N VAL A 51 14.95 -5.84 2.44
CA VAL A 51 13.93 -6.63 3.12
C VAL A 51 12.67 -6.58 2.29
N ASP A 52 12.06 -7.74 2.10
CA ASP A 52 10.73 -7.89 1.54
C ASP A 52 9.90 -8.84 2.42
N THR A 53 8.58 -8.80 2.28
CA THR A 53 7.68 -9.68 3.03
C THR A 53 6.52 -10.15 2.17
N GLU A 54 6.01 -11.35 2.47
CA GLU A 54 4.75 -11.82 1.93
C GLU A 54 3.77 -12.12 3.06
N GLY A 55 2.53 -11.65 2.89
CA GLY A 55 1.42 -11.97 3.79
C GLY A 55 0.98 -13.42 3.64
N LYS A 56 0.09 -13.86 4.52
CA LYS A 56 -0.48 -15.21 4.51
C LYS A 56 -1.50 -15.37 3.39
N ILE A 57 -1.41 -16.48 2.64
CA ILE A 57 -2.43 -16.82 1.63
C ILE A 57 -3.67 -17.52 2.21
N ASN A 58 -3.67 -17.96 3.46
CA ASN A 58 -4.85 -18.55 4.11
C ASN A 58 -5.72 -17.54 4.87
N GLU A 59 -5.25 -16.30 5.02
CA GLU A 59 -5.91 -15.25 5.78
C GLU A 59 -6.07 -13.99 4.92
N ILE A 60 -7.13 -13.22 5.18
CA ILE A 60 -7.34 -11.92 4.56
C ILE A 60 -7.14 -10.86 5.62
N GLU A 61 -5.91 -10.36 5.73
CA GLU A 61 -5.46 -9.32 6.65
C GLU A 61 -4.87 -8.13 5.88
N LEU A 62 -4.78 -6.96 6.55
CA LEU A 62 -4.17 -5.76 5.96
C LEU A 62 -2.66 -5.75 6.10
N CYS A 63 -2.19 -6.19 7.26
CA CYS A 63 -0.78 -6.24 7.63
C CYS A 63 -0.57 -7.60 8.28
N ASP A 64 0.08 -8.49 7.56
CA ASP A 64 0.52 -9.79 8.02
C ASP A 64 1.79 -10.17 7.29
N VAL A 65 2.60 -10.99 7.93
CA VAL A 65 3.87 -11.46 7.40
C VAL A 65 3.94 -12.95 7.69
N PHE A 66 4.09 -13.73 6.63
CA PHE A 66 4.28 -15.16 6.68
C PHE A 66 5.65 -15.55 6.13
N VAL A 67 6.09 -14.87 5.07
CA VAL A 67 7.45 -14.99 4.55
C VAL A 67 8.17 -13.67 4.74
N LEU A 68 9.41 -13.73 5.18
CA LEU A 68 10.33 -12.60 5.20
C LEU A 68 11.58 -12.98 4.43
N GLN A 69 11.99 -12.12 3.51
CA GLN A 69 13.24 -12.27 2.77
C GLN A 69 14.16 -11.12 3.14
N PHE A 70 15.44 -11.42 3.38
CA PHE A 70 16.43 -10.36 3.52
C PHE A 70 17.82 -10.82 3.12
N ALA A 71 18.60 -9.88 2.59
CA ALA A 71 20.00 -10.08 2.26
C ALA A 71 20.75 -8.76 2.38
N GLU A 72 22.04 -8.85 2.70
CA GLU A 72 22.90 -7.68 2.66
C GLU A 72 23.11 -7.25 1.20
N CYS A 73 23.00 -5.95 0.94
CA CYS A 73 23.31 -5.33 -0.34
C CYS A 73 24.36 -4.23 -0.17
N PHE A 74 25.03 -3.87 -1.27
CA PHE A 74 26.07 -2.84 -1.32
C PHE A 74 27.25 -3.10 -0.38
N ALA A 75 27.52 -4.37 -0.06
CA ALA A 75 28.54 -4.80 0.92
C ALA A 75 29.93 -4.20 0.67
N ASN A 76 30.29 -4.02 -0.60
CA ASN A 76 31.60 -3.52 -1.02
C ASN A 76 31.65 -1.99 -1.17
N LYS A 77 30.53 -1.28 -1.00
CA LYS A 77 30.47 0.18 -1.17
C LYS A 77 30.76 0.88 0.16
N LYS A 78 31.98 1.40 0.29
CA LYS A 78 32.35 2.31 1.40
C LYS A 78 31.49 3.58 1.34
N ASP A 79 30.98 4.00 2.50
CA ASP A 79 30.18 5.22 2.68
C ASP A 79 28.96 5.32 1.75
N PHE A 80 28.23 4.21 1.61
CA PHE A 80 27.09 4.12 0.70
C PHE A 80 25.99 5.16 0.97
N ILE A 81 25.85 5.63 2.22
CA ILE A 81 24.86 6.64 2.59
C ILE A 81 25.07 7.99 1.85
N ARG A 82 26.30 8.30 1.44
CA ARG A 82 26.67 9.51 0.67
C ARG A 82 26.80 9.26 -0.82
N TYR A 83 26.56 8.02 -1.28
CA TYR A 83 26.79 7.62 -2.66
C TYR A 83 25.87 8.35 -3.66
N LYS A 84 26.44 8.80 -4.78
CA LYS A 84 25.74 9.46 -5.90
C LYS A 84 25.89 8.63 -7.19
N ILE A 85 24.80 8.48 -7.93
CA ILE A 85 24.82 7.82 -9.25
C ILE A 85 25.04 8.86 -10.34
N THR A 86 26.13 8.70 -11.08
CA THR A 86 26.55 9.63 -12.14
C THR A 86 26.16 9.16 -13.55
N GLY A 87 25.72 7.91 -13.71
CA GLY A 87 25.38 7.29 -15.01
C GLY A 87 26.58 6.82 -15.83
N LYS A 88 27.82 7.13 -15.43
CA LYS A 88 29.04 6.78 -16.17
C LYS A 88 29.63 5.41 -15.81
N ARG A 89 29.23 4.85 -14.67
CA ARG A 89 29.78 3.60 -14.13
C ARG A 89 28.73 2.51 -14.21
N ASN A 90 29.19 1.28 -14.39
CA ASN A 90 28.32 0.12 -14.27
C ASN A 90 27.99 -0.10 -12.79
N GLU A 91 26.76 0.23 -12.41
CA GLU A 91 26.28 0.06 -11.05
C GLU A 91 26.03 -1.41 -10.73
N THR A 92 26.09 -1.75 -9.44
CA THR A 92 25.81 -3.09 -8.94
C THR A 92 25.20 -2.98 -7.57
N ILE A 93 24.25 -3.88 -7.29
CA ILE A 93 23.65 -4.01 -5.96
C ILE A 93 24.52 -4.83 -5.01
N ASP A 94 25.51 -5.58 -5.51
CA ASP A 94 26.41 -6.45 -4.73
C ASP A 94 25.68 -7.22 -3.63
N LEU A 95 24.53 -7.80 -3.99
CA LEU A 95 23.73 -8.62 -3.08
C LEU A 95 24.61 -9.78 -2.59
N GLN A 96 24.50 -10.07 -1.30
CA GLN A 96 25.13 -11.21 -0.66
C GLN A 96 24.13 -12.37 -0.57
N ASP A 97 24.63 -13.53 -0.14
CA ASP A 97 23.75 -14.62 0.28
C ASP A 97 22.83 -14.14 1.41
N GLY A 98 21.62 -14.68 1.43
CA GLY A 98 20.52 -14.15 2.23
C GLY A 98 19.67 -15.23 2.84
N PHE A 99 18.49 -14.84 3.33
CA PHE A 99 17.55 -15.75 3.96
C PHE A 99 16.14 -15.55 3.40
N ILE A 100 15.44 -16.66 3.18
CA ILE A 100 13.99 -16.72 2.97
C ILE A 100 13.42 -17.45 4.18
N ILE A 101 12.66 -16.75 5.02
CA ILE A 101 12.17 -17.27 6.29
C ILE A 101 10.67 -17.45 6.18
N ILE A 102 10.19 -18.67 6.36
CA ILE A 102 8.78 -19.04 6.28
C ILE A 102 8.28 -19.33 7.71
N ASP A 103 7.19 -18.70 8.10
CA ASP A 103 6.53 -18.86 9.41
C ASP A 103 7.51 -18.75 10.59
N PRO A 104 8.15 -17.58 10.79
CA PRO A 104 9.19 -17.42 11.81
C PRO A 104 8.66 -17.71 13.21
N ASP A 105 9.40 -18.51 13.97
CA ASP A 105 9.14 -18.76 15.39
C ASP A 105 9.72 -17.65 16.28
N ASP A 106 9.55 -17.76 17.60
CA ASP A 106 9.94 -16.71 18.55
C ASP A 106 11.44 -16.50 18.66
N ASP A 107 12.26 -17.54 18.50
CA ASP A 107 13.71 -17.41 18.52
C ASP A 107 14.19 -16.68 17.26
N VAL A 108 13.63 -17.02 16.10
CA VAL A 108 13.89 -16.33 14.84
C VAL A 108 13.47 -14.87 14.94
N LYS A 109 12.26 -14.58 15.45
CA LYS A 109 11.80 -13.19 15.67
C LYS A 109 12.74 -12.42 16.58
N LYS A 110 13.23 -13.04 17.67
CA LYS A 110 14.16 -12.42 18.62
C LYS A 110 15.50 -12.09 17.95
N ALA A 111 16.04 -13.01 17.16
CA ALA A 111 17.28 -12.80 16.42
C ALA A 111 17.14 -11.65 15.40
N LEU A 112 16.07 -11.66 14.59
CA LEU A 112 15.79 -10.60 13.61
C LEU A 112 15.56 -9.25 14.28
N ARG A 113 14.84 -9.21 15.39
CA ARG A 113 14.63 -7.97 16.17
C ARG A 113 15.95 -7.34 16.59
N SER A 114 16.92 -8.15 17.02
CA SER A 114 18.24 -7.63 17.44
C SER A 114 18.96 -6.90 16.30
N VAL A 115 18.82 -7.40 15.07
CA VAL A 115 19.41 -6.81 13.86
C VAL A 115 18.63 -5.59 13.39
N PHE A 116 17.31 -5.72 13.16
CA PHE A 116 16.52 -4.68 12.50
C PHE A 116 16.22 -3.45 13.37
N THR A 117 16.38 -3.56 14.69
CA THR A 117 16.30 -2.41 15.61
C THR A 117 17.63 -1.67 15.80
N ASN A 118 18.73 -2.16 15.23
CA ASN A 118 20.05 -1.55 15.41
C ASN A 118 20.22 -0.26 14.57
N TYR A 119 20.76 0.80 15.17
CA TYR A 119 20.98 2.11 14.52
C TYR A 119 22.06 2.12 13.43
N TYR A 120 22.85 1.06 13.30
CA TYR A 120 23.84 0.90 12.24
C TYR A 120 23.37 -0.07 11.13
N VAL A 121 22.12 -0.53 11.22
CA VAL A 121 21.50 -1.41 10.23
C VAL A 121 20.44 -0.63 9.47
N TYR A 122 20.69 -0.38 8.19
CA TYR A 122 19.74 0.20 7.26
C TYR A 122 18.86 -0.88 6.66
N THR A 123 17.54 -0.73 6.79
CA THR A 123 16.55 -1.65 6.22
C THR A 123 15.87 -0.97 5.05
N ILE A 124 15.96 -1.58 3.88
CA ILE A 124 15.52 -1.04 2.59
C ILE A 124 14.30 -1.84 2.16
N PHE A 125 13.18 -1.14 1.99
CA PHE A 125 11.90 -1.70 1.58
C PHE A 125 11.42 -1.04 0.28
N PHE A 126 10.44 -1.67 -0.36
CA PHE A 126 9.62 -1.06 -1.38
C PHE A 126 8.17 -1.06 -0.88
N ASP A 127 7.60 0.13 -0.60
CA ASP A 127 6.28 0.28 0.05
C ASP A 127 6.25 -0.18 1.52
N ILE A 128 6.77 0.68 2.42
CA ILE A 128 6.89 0.33 3.85
C ILE A 128 5.55 0.11 4.58
N VAL A 129 4.41 0.52 3.98
CA VAL A 129 3.12 0.55 4.69
C VAL A 129 2.70 -0.84 5.13
N ARG A 130 2.83 -1.82 4.24
CA ARG A 130 2.53 -3.22 4.55
C ARG A 130 3.65 -3.81 5.39
N ASP A 131 4.89 -3.67 4.94
CA ASP A 131 6.03 -4.43 5.48
C ASP A 131 6.37 -4.01 6.92
N VAL A 132 6.52 -2.71 7.18
CA VAL A 132 6.92 -2.21 8.50
C VAL A 132 5.82 -2.46 9.54
N LEU A 133 4.55 -2.23 9.17
CA LEU A 133 3.42 -2.51 10.08
C LEU A 133 3.24 -4.02 10.30
N GLY A 134 3.39 -4.83 9.25
CA GLY A 134 3.33 -6.28 9.32
C GLY A 134 4.42 -6.87 10.21
N LEU A 135 5.66 -6.41 10.06
CA LEU A 135 6.79 -6.81 10.90
C LEU A 135 6.60 -6.37 12.35
N MET A 136 6.11 -5.15 12.59
CA MET A 136 5.76 -4.69 13.93
C MET A 136 4.70 -5.59 14.58
N LYS A 137 3.64 -5.95 13.85
CA LYS A 137 2.58 -6.86 14.31
C LYS A 137 3.12 -8.28 14.57
N LEU A 138 4.07 -8.75 13.77
CA LEU A 138 4.75 -10.03 13.95
C LEU A 138 5.73 -10.03 15.14
N GLY A 139 6.04 -8.86 15.71
CA GLY A 139 6.97 -8.73 16.84
C GLY A 139 8.43 -8.55 16.42
N ILE A 140 8.68 -8.12 15.18
CA ILE A 140 10.00 -7.79 14.64
C ILE A 140 10.02 -6.29 14.30
N PRO A 141 10.09 -5.38 15.29
CA PRO A 141 10.18 -3.96 15.01
C PRO A 141 11.43 -3.64 14.19
N VAL A 142 11.31 -2.64 13.33
CA VAL A 142 12.44 -2.01 12.62
C VAL A 142 12.76 -0.65 13.24
N ASN A 143 13.99 -0.18 13.06
CA ASN A 143 14.44 1.09 13.61
C ASN A 143 13.84 2.30 12.87
N GLY A 144 12.64 2.70 13.29
CA GLY A 144 11.94 3.88 12.77
C GLY A 144 10.73 4.28 13.61
N LEU A 145 10.68 3.89 14.89
CA LEU A 145 9.58 4.18 15.80
C LEU A 145 9.56 5.66 16.22
N PRO A 146 8.37 6.24 16.45
CA PRO A 146 8.26 7.64 16.83
C PRO A 146 8.65 7.85 18.30
N ASP A 147 9.17 9.03 18.62
CA ASP A 147 9.42 9.46 19.99
C ASP A 147 8.10 9.69 20.78
N LYS A 148 8.22 10.09 22.05
CA LYS A 148 7.08 10.38 22.92
C LYS A 148 6.13 11.47 22.38
N ASN A 149 6.61 12.34 21.48
CA ASN A 149 5.82 13.38 20.84
C ASN A 149 5.21 12.92 19.51
N GLY A 150 5.38 11.64 19.16
CA GLY A 150 4.89 11.08 17.91
C GLY A 150 5.74 11.45 16.70
N VAL A 151 7.02 11.79 16.89
CA VAL A 151 7.93 12.22 15.80
C VAL A 151 9.11 11.27 15.68
N VAL A 152 9.39 10.82 14.46
CA VAL A 152 10.59 10.04 14.13
C VAL A 152 11.72 11.03 13.81
N LYS A 153 12.78 11.01 14.61
CA LYS A 153 13.97 11.87 14.43
C LYS A 153 15.21 11.10 14.01
N CYS A 154 15.34 9.86 14.48
CA CYS A 154 16.42 8.96 14.15
C CYS A 154 15.80 7.65 13.66
N HIS A 155 16.25 7.17 12.50
CA HIS A 155 15.80 5.93 11.89
C HIS A 155 16.86 5.42 10.92
N THR A 156 16.71 4.16 10.53
CA THR A 156 17.51 3.55 9.47
C THR A 156 16.65 2.80 8.45
N VAL A 157 15.32 3.01 8.47
CA VAL A 157 14.41 2.53 7.43
C VAL A 157 14.48 3.41 6.20
N ILE A 158 14.49 2.81 5.01
CA ILE A 158 14.48 3.47 3.70
C ILE A 158 13.31 2.91 2.89
N ASP A 159 12.36 3.77 2.51
CA ASP A 159 11.34 3.43 1.51
C ASP A 159 11.78 3.86 0.12
N THR A 160 11.89 2.88 -0.78
CA THR A 160 12.30 3.08 -2.17
C THR A 160 11.13 3.20 -3.14
N GLN A 161 9.86 3.09 -2.70
CA GLN A 161 8.70 3.44 -3.55
C GLN A 161 8.49 4.98 -3.58
N TYR A 162 8.95 5.66 -2.53
CA TYR A 162 8.83 7.11 -2.44
C TYR A 162 9.72 7.83 -3.46
N ARG A 163 9.23 8.96 -3.97
CA ARG A 163 9.97 9.93 -4.78
C ARG A 163 9.67 11.35 -4.30
N SER A 164 10.67 12.07 -3.79
CA SER A 164 10.52 13.42 -3.23
C SER A 164 10.01 14.44 -4.23
N ASN A 165 10.25 14.21 -5.52
CA ASN A 165 9.93 15.16 -6.58
C ASN A 165 8.48 15.01 -7.10
N SER A 166 7.71 14.04 -6.60
CA SER A 166 6.38 13.71 -7.13
C SER A 166 5.25 14.62 -6.62
N GLY A 167 5.42 15.28 -5.46
CA GLY A 167 4.33 16.03 -4.81
C GLY A 167 3.14 15.17 -4.35
N ILE A 168 3.16 13.86 -4.60
CA ILE A 168 2.11 12.92 -4.25
C ILE A 168 2.23 12.58 -2.75
N PRO A 169 1.12 12.58 -1.99
CA PRO A 169 1.14 12.11 -0.61
C PRO A 169 1.71 10.69 -0.53
N PHE A 170 2.64 10.48 0.39
CA PHE A 170 3.44 9.26 0.55
C PHE A 170 2.67 7.92 0.38
N PHE A 171 1.49 7.75 0.99
CA PHE A 171 0.69 6.52 0.91
C PHE A 171 -0.12 6.36 -0.38
N CYS A 172 -0.14 7.40 -1.21
CA CYS A 172 -0.88 7.45 -2.48
C CYS A 172 0.03 7.17 -3.68
N SER A 173 1.31 6.84 -3.46
CA SER A 173 2.18 6.42 -4.57
C SER A 173 1.63 5.13 -5.18
N THR A 174 1.36 5.16 -6.47
CA THR A 174 0.95 4.01 -7.28
C THR A 174 2.12 3.39 -8.03
N LEU A 175 3.34 3.89 -7.82
CA LEU A 175 4.53 3.43 -8.50
C LEU A 175 4.80 1.97 -8.12
N SER A 176 4.77 1.07 -9.10
CA SER A 176 5.10 -0.34 -8.85
C SER A 176 6.61 -0.56 -8.86
N LEU A 177 7.04 -1.66 -8.25
CA LEU A 177 8.45 -2.08 -8.30
C LEU A 177 8.87 -2.34 -9.75
N LYS A 178 7.99 -2.94 -10.55
CA LYS A 178 8.19 -3.15 -11.99
C LYS A 178 8.46 -1.84 -12.73
N ASP A 179 7.63 -0.82 -12.50
CA ASP A 179 7.80 0.50 -13.14
C ASP A 179 9.13 1.13 -12.74
N THR A 180 9.46 1.04 -11.45
CA THR A 180 10.72 1.56 -10.89
C THR A 180 11.94 0.93 -11.55
N ILE A 181 11.97 -0.40 -11.69
CA ILE A 181 13.09 -1.11 -12.31
C ILE A 181 13.17 -0.82 -13.81
N ASN A 182 12.03 -0.70 -14.49
CA ASN A 182 12.00 -0.39 -15.91
C ASN A 182 12.51 1.02 -16.23
N GLN A 183 12.40 1.96 -15.29
CA GLN A 183 12.88 3.34 -15.41
C GLN A 183 14.39 3.50 -15.16
N ILE A 184 15.11 2.45 -14.75
CA ILE A 184 16.57 2.52 -14.61
C ILE A 184 17.20 2.72 -15.99
N ASP A 185 17.79 3.91 -16.18
CA ASP A 185 18.35 4.41 -17.44
C ASP A 185 19.88 4.36 -17.49
N PHE A 186 20.53 3.92 -16.41
CA PHE A 186 21.98 3.82 -16.30
C PHE A 186 22.47 2.37 -16.34
N PRO A 187 23.74 2.12 -16.73
CA PRO A 187 24.30 0.78 -16.75
C PRO A 187 24.28 0.14 -15.37
N CYS A 188 23.67 -1.05 -15.25
CA CYS A 188 23.68 -1.84 -14.02
C CYS A 188 23.79 -3.34 -14.34
N LYS A 189 24.70 -4.03 -13.64
CA LYS A 189 25.05 -5.43 -13.90
C LYS A 189 23.84 -6.38 -13.85
N GLN A 190 22.93 -6.18 -12.90
CA GLN A 190 21.80 -7.09 -12.66
C GLN A 190 20.52 -6.70 -13.42
N LEU A 191 20.51 -5.58 -14.16
CA LEU A 191 19.28 -5.00 -14.72
C LEU A 191 18.62 -5.89 -15.78
N ALA A 192 19.40 -6.51 -16.66
CA ALA A 192 18.85 -7.36 -17.72
C ALA A 192 18.09 -8.56 -17.14
N ALA A 193 18.73 -9.30 -16.23
CA ALA A 193 18.10 -10.43 -15.54
C ALA A 193 16.89 -9.99 -14.70
N ALA A 194 16.96 -8.81 -14.05
CA ALA A 194 15.83 -8.27 -13.31
C ALA A 194 14.59 -8.01 -14.18
N LYS A 195 14.78 -7.46 -15.39
CA LYS A 195 13.69 -7.20 -16.33
C LYS A 195 13.03 -8.50 -16.80
N GLU A 196 13.82 -9.53 -17.12
CA GLU A 196 13.32 -10.86 -17.48
C GLU A 196 12.50 -11.49 -16.32
N GLN A 197 13.01 -11.43 -15.09
CA GLN A 197 12.30 -11.97 -13.93
C GLN A 197 11.01 -11.22 -13.60
N LEU A 198 10.93 -9.90 -13.86
CA LEU A 198 9.70 -9.11 -13.68
C LEU A 198 8.58 -9.54 -14.64
N GLU A 199 8.90 -10.01 -15.84
CA GLU A 199 7.91 -10.54 -16.77
C GLU A 199 7.33 -11.86 -16.23
N LEU A 200 8.19 -12.76 -15.75
CA LEU A 200 7.77 -14.03 -15.14
C LEU A 200 6.90 -13.83 -13.89
N LYS A 201 7.28 -12.90 -13.01
CA LYS A 201 6.53 -12.60 -11.76
C LYS A 201 5.11 -12.10 -12.02
N SER A 202 4.83 -11.50 -13.18
CA SER A 202 3.49 -10.98 -13.50
C SER A 202 2.43 -12.06 -13.78
N SER A 203 2.82 -13.33 -13.83
CA SER A 203 1.93 -14.47 -14.10
C SER A 203 1.17 -14.99 -12.87
N ILE A 204 1.51 -14.56 -11.66
CA ILE A 204 0.95 -15.13 -10.42
C ILE A 204 -0.30 -14.37 -9.97
N ASP A 205 -1.43 -15.07 -9.94
CA ASP A 205 -2.71 -14.54 -9.44
C ASP A 205 -2.83 -14.73 -7.92
N PHE A 206 -2.18 -13.84 -7.15
CA PHE A 206 -2.27 -13.84 -5.69
C PHE A 206 -3.71 -13.75 -5.16
N PRO A 207 -4.62 -12.90 -5.70
CA PRO A 207 -6.01 -12.90 -5.27
C PRO A 207 -6.68 -14.28 -5.33
N ARG A 208 -6.43 -15.03 -6.41
CA ARG A 208 -6.91 -16.41 -6.55
C ARG A 208 -6.26 -17.35 -5.55
N LEU A 209 -4.93 -17.29 -5.40
CA LEU A 209 -4.21 -18.10 -4.40
C LEU A 209 -4.75 -17.86 -2.99
N ILE A 210 -5.00 -16.60 -2.62
CA ILE A 210 -5.59 -16.29 -1.30
C ILE A 210 -6.99 -16.91 -1.20
N TYR A 211 -7.83 -16.75 -2.22
CA TYR A 211 -9.18 -17.29 -2.25
C TYR A 211 -9.23 -18.81 -2.03
N GLU A 212 -8.44 -19.57 -2.79
CA GLU A 212 -8.44 -21.03 -2.79
C GLU A 212 -7.83 -21.65 -1.52
N ASN A 213 -7.15 -20.85 -0.69
CA ASN A 213 -6.44 -21.31 0.50
C ASN A 213 -7.03 -20.79 1.83
N GLN A 214 -8.13 -20.05 1.78
CA GLN A 214 -8.82 -19.55 2.99
C GLN A 214 -9.14 -20.68 3.97
N GLY A 215 -8.80 -20.47 5.24
CA GLY A 215 -9.13 -21.40 6.33
C GLY A 215 -8.23 -22.64 6.42
N LYS A 216 -7.28 -22.84 5.48
CA LYS A 216 -6.24 -23.85 5.61
C LYS A 216 -5.28 -23.52 6.76
N SER A 217 -4.67 -24.51 7.38
CA SER A 217 -3.62 -24.34 8.39
C SER A 217 -2.31 -23.83 7.77
N ASN A 218 -1.41 -23.26 8.60
CA ASN A 218 -0.06 -22.88 8.16
C ASN A 218 0.68 -24.07 7.50
N SER A 219 0.55 -25.28 8.06
CA SER A 219 1.17 -26.49 7.50
C SER A 219 0.69 -26.84 6.09
N GLU A 220 -0.55 -26.48 5.75
CA GLU A 220 -1.13 -26.76 4.43
C GLU A 220 -0.74 -25.74 3.37
N ILE A 221 -0.42 -24.49 3.77
CA ILE A 221 0.00 -23.44 2.83
C ILE A 221 1.50 -23.35 2.61
N VAL A 222 2.33 -23.89 3.52
CA VAL A 222 3.79 -23.94 3.34
C VAL A 222 4.21 -24.58 2.01
N PRO A 223 3.64 -25.71 1.57
CA PRO A 223 3.85 -26.25 0.23
C PRO A 223 3.73 -25.24 -0.91
N ILE A 224 2.73 -24.37 -0.84
CA ILE A 224 2.45 -23.38 -1.88
C ILE A 224 3.52 -22.31 -1.87
N TYR A 225 3.98 -21.86 -0.70
CA TYR A 225 5.13 -20.94 -0.63
C TYR A 225 6.42 -21.56 -1.13
N ILE A 226 6.61 -22.87 -0.97
CA ILE A 226 7.77 -23.58 -1.53
C ILE A 226 7.74 -23.50 -3.06
N ASP A 227 6.58 -23.75 -3.67
CA ASP A 227 6.41 -23.60 -5.12
C ASP A 227 6.57 -22.14 -5.59
N LEU A 228 6.31 -21.17 -4.71
CA LEU A 228 6.51 -19.73 -4.96
C LEU A 228 7.93 -19.23 -4.67
N ILE A 229 8.86 -20.06 -4.18
CA ILE A 229 10.25 -19.64 -3.93
C ILE A 229 10.90 -18.95 -5.15
N PRO A 230 10.74 -19.44 -6.40
CA PRO A 230 11.28 -18.74 -7.57
C PRO A 230 10.80 -17.29 -7.68
N TYR A 231 9.52 -17.03 -7.37
CA TYR A 231 8.98 -15.67 -7.30
C TYR A 231 9.61 -14.90 -6.14
N ILE A 232 9.57 -15.46 -4.94
CA ILE A 232 9.97 -14.82 -3.68
C ILE A 232 11.46 -14.44 -3.65
N SER A 233 12.31 -15.32 -4.19
CA SER A 233 13.77 -15.13 -4.18
C SER A 233 14.27 -13.90 -4.94
N ASN A 234 13.42 -13.33 -5.80
CA ASN A 234 13.74 -12.18 -6.62
C ASN A 234 13.49 -10.85 -5.90
N ASP A 235 12.58 -10.80 -4.91
CA ASP A 235 12.05 -9.55 -4.39
C ASP A 235 13.11 -8.68 -3.71
N ILE A 236 13.99 -9.29 -2.93
CA ILE A 236 15.12 -8.58 -2.31
C ILE A 236 16.11 -8.02 -3.33
N ALA A 237 16.36 -8.71 -4.45
CA ALA A 237 17.22 -8.16 -5.50
C ALA A 237 16.54 -6.97 -6.22
N LEU A 238 15.23 -7.07 -6.47
CA LEU A 238 14.45 -5.98 -7.07
C LEU A 238 14.36 -4.77 -6.13
N THR A 239 14.12 -4.98 -4.83
CA THR A 239 14.11 -3.92 -3.81
C THR A 239 15.50 -3.28 -3.61
N ALA A 240 16.59 -4.03 -3.80
CA ALA A 240 17.92 -3.42 -3.83
C ALA A 240 18.14 -2.55 -5.08
N LEU A 241 17.63 -2.98 -6.25
CA LEU A 241 17.72 -2.19 -7.49
C LEU A 241 16.87 -0.92 -7.41
N SER A 242 15.69 -0.95 -6.79
CA SER A 242 14.86 0.24 -6.61
C SER A 242 15.54 1.31 -5.76
N LEU A 243 16.46 0.95 -4.86
CA LEU A 243 17.28 1.93 -4.14
C LEU A 243 18.25 2.68 -5.07
N LEU A 244 18.80 2.02 -6.09
CA LEU A 244 19.63 2.71 -7.08
C LEU A 244 18.80 3.72 -7.87
N ALA A 245 17.60 3.33 -8.33
CA ALA A 245 16.68 4.28 -8.97
C ALA A 245 16.34 5.46 -8.03
N TYR A 246 16.05 5.15 -6.76
CA TYR A 246 15.79 6.16 -5.73
C TYR A 246 16.93 7.17 -5.57
N ILE A 247 18.17 6.70 -5.43
CA ILE A 247 19.36 7.57 -5.29
C ILE A 247 19.57 8.44 -6.55
N ARG A 248 19.31 7.87 -7.74
CA ARG A 248 19.44 8.59 -9.00
C ARG A 248 18.46 9.76 -9.09
N GLU A 249 17.22 9.57 -8.63
CA GLU A 249 16.15 10.56 -8.74
C GLU A 249 16.12 11.60 -7.60
N ASN A 250 16.52 11.22 -6.38
CA ASN A 250 16.27 12.03 -5.16
C ASN A 250 17.53 12.56 -4.46
N SER A 251 18.73 12.22 -4.95
CA SER A 251 20.04 12.45 -4.29
C SER A 251 20.40 11.37 -3.24
N PRO A 252 21.61 11.38 -2.63
CA PRO A 252 22.03 10.36 -1.67
C PRO A 252 21.07 10.15 -0.50
N ILE A 253 21.18 8.99 0.12
CA ILE A 253 20.38 8.59 1.29
C ILE A 253 20.53 9.62 2.42
N ILE A 254 21.74 10.16 2.65
CA ILE A 254 21.97 11.14 3.72
C ILE A 254 21.18 12.44 3.51
N GLU A 255 21.01 12.88 2.25
CA GLU A 255 20.30 14.12 1.93
C GLU A 255 18.78 13.93 2.03
N THR A 256 18.31 12.69 1.82
CA THR A 256 16.88 12.33 1.88
C THR A 256 16.42 11.81 3.25
N HIS A 257 17.35 11.60 4.19
CA HIS A 257 17.08 11.04 5.52
C HIS A 257 16.01 11.82 6.30
N SER A 258 16.09 13.15 6.31
CA SER A 258 15.08 13.99 6.98
C SER A 258 13.67 13.85 6.38
N THR A 259 13.59 13.60 5.08
CA THR A 259 12.33 13.38 4.36
C THR A 259 11.75 12.01 4.69
N GLN A 260 12.59 10.97 4.74
CA GLN A 260 12.21 9.62 5.20
C GLN A 260 11.72 9.63 6.65
N ALA A 261 12.36 10.41 7.54
CA ALA A 261 11.92 10.58 8.93
C ALA A 261 10.52 11.21 9.04
N LYS A 262 10.22 12.21 8.20
CA LYS A 262 8.88 12.81 8.10
C LYS A 262 7.84 11.79 7.61
N GLN A 263 8.21 10.87 6.73
CA GLN A 263 7.30 9.83 6.22
C GLN A 263 6.94 8.82 7.30
N LEU A 264 7.93 8.29 8.00
CA LEU A 264 7.71 7.38 9.13
C LEU A 264 6.84 8.07 10.19
N THR A 265 7.12 9.34 10.49
CA THR A 265 6.26 10.16 11.38
C THR A 265 4.81 10.18 10.90
N LYS A 266 4.56 10.40 9.60
CA LYS A 266 3.22 10.41 9.03
C LYS A 266 2.56 9.03 9.11
N LEU A 267 3.30 7.95 8.80
CA LEU A 267 2.84 6.56 8.88
C LEU A 267 2.34 6.26 10.30
N TRP A 268 3.14 6.58 11.32
CA TRP A 268 2.76 6.33 12.71
C TRP A 268 1.62 7.22 13.21
N LYS A 269 1.50 8.44 12.68
CA LYS A 269 0.36 9.31 13.00
C LYS A 269 -0.93 8.75 12.42
N GLU A 270 -0.93 8.35 11.15
CA GLU A 270 -2.09 7.78 10.47
C GLU A 270 -2.46 6.41 11.04
N ASP A 271 -1.48 5.59 11.43
CA ASP A 271 -1.73 4.30 12.08
C ASP A 271 -2.58 4.44 13.36
N LYS A 272 -2.44 5.58 14.06
CA LYS A 272 -3.17 5.89 15.30
C LYS A 272 -4.54 6.55 15.09
N GLN A 273 -4.88 7.01 13.88
CA GLN A 273 -6.12 7.77 13.64
C GLN A 273 -7.35 6.88 13.69
N ILE A 274 -7.27 5.74 13.02
CA ILE A 274 -8.33 4.74 12.99
C ILE A 274 -7.96 3.73 14.07
N ARG A 275 -8.92 3.26 14.88
CA ARG A 275 -8.62 2.34 16.00
C ARG A 275 -8.36 0.90 15.51
N ILE A 276 -7.65 0.75 14.38
CA ILE A 276 -7.12 -0.51 13.88
C ILE A 276 -5.66 -0.58 14.32
N LYS A 277 -5.37 -1.48 15.28
CA LYS A 277 -4.03 -1.63 15.81
C LYS A 277 -3.08 -2.17 14.73
N TYR A 278 -2.03 -1.42 14.37
CA TYR A 278 -1.00 -1.82 13.40
C TYR A 278 -1.56 -2.13 12.00
N GLY A 279 -2.33 -1.19 11.43
CA GLY A 279 -2.94 -1.40 10.12
C GLY A 279 -3.88 -0.30 9.62
N SER A 280 -3.99 0.84 10.29
CA SER A 280 -4.90 1.91 9.84
C SER A 280 -4.45 2.58 8.54
N ALA A 281 -3.14 2.77 8.38
CA ALA A 281 -2.60 3.33 7.13
C ALA A 281 -2.81 2.36 5.95
N ALA A 282 -2.57 1.06 6.17
CA ALA A 282 -2.88 0.03 5.18
C ALA A 282 -4.37 -0.04 4.86
N PHE A 283 -5.24 0.13 5.86
CA PHE A 283 -6.68 0.21 5.67
C PHE A 283 -7.09 1.43 4.82
N LEU A 284 -6.53 2.61 5.06
CA LEU A 284 -6.80 3.80 4.24
C LEU A 284 -6.38 3.60 2.79
N LYS A 285 -5.23 2.98 2.56
CA LYS A 285 -4.76 2.61 1.21
C LYS A 285 -5.71 1.62 0.53
N GLU A 286 -6.17 0.60 1.25
CA GLU A 286 -7.18 -0.35 0.77
C GLU A 286 -8.50 0.36 0.43
N LEU A 287 -8.96 1.28 1.29
CA LEU A 287 -10.19 2.05 1.06
C LEU A 287 -10.10 2.88 -0.23
N HIS A 288 -8.97 3.57 -0.45
CA HIS A 288 -8.73 4.35 -1.65
C HIS A 288 -8.75 3.48 -2.92
N ASN A 289 -8.05 2.34 -2.89
CA ASN A 289 -7.94 1.44 -4.04
C ASN A 289 -9.23 0.65 -4.32
N SER A 290 -10.03 0.42 -3.28
CA SER A 290 -11.23 -0.42 -3.36
C SER A 290 -12.29 0.09 -4.32
N GLN A 291 -12.42 1.41 -4.46
CA GLN A 291 -13.51 1.98 -5.23
C GLN A 291 -13.42 1.57 -6.70
N HIS A 292 -12.22 1.62 -7.30
CA HIS A 292 -12.02 1.17 -8.68
C HIS A 292 -12.36 -0.33 -8.86
N ILE A 293 -12.01 -1.16 -7.88
CA ILE A 293 -12.27 -2.62 -7.91
C ILE A 293 -13.77 -2.90 -7.79
N LEU A 294 -14.46 -2.23 -6.86
CA LEU A 294 -15.88 -2.46 -6.59
C LEU A 294 -16.80 -1.77 -7.61
N ASP A 295 -16.33 -0.71 -8.29
CA ASP A 295 -17.01 -0.09 -9.42
C ASP A 295 -16.89 -0.96 -10.70
N ASN A 296 -15.88 -1.84 -10.79
CA ASN A 296 -15.65 -2.76 -11.92
C ASN A 296 -15.52 -4.23 -11.46
N PRO A 297 -16.51 -4.78 -10.75
CA PRO A 297 -16.37 -6.04 -10.03
C PRO A 297 -16.23 -7.28 -10.93
N GLU A 298 -16.51 -7.12 -12.23
CA GLU A 298 -16.45 -8.21 -13.21
C GLU A 298 -15.05 -8.38 -13.81
N LYS A 299 -14.16 -7.38 -13.67
CA LYS A 299 -12.81 -7.41 -14.28
C LYS A 299 -11.91 -8.46 -13.63
N ASN A 300 -12.00 -8.65 -12.32
CA ASN A 300 -11.33 -9.72 -11.60
C ASN A 300 -12.16 -10.12 -10.37
N LEU A 301 -12.85 -11.25 -10.48
CA LEU A 301 -13.77 -11.74 -9.44
C LEU A 301 -13.06 -12.06 -8.12
N PHE A 302 -11.83 -12.60 -8.19
CA PHE A 302 -11.05 -12.90 -7.00
C PHE A 302 -10.63 -11.61 -6.28
N SER A 303 -10.11 -10.62 -7.01
CA SER A 303 -9.78 -9.30 -6.43
C SER A 303 -11.00 -8.63 -5.81
N THR A 304 -12.17 -8.70 -6.47
CA THR A 304 -13.42 -8.17 -5.92
C THR A 304 -13.82 -8.86 -4.62
N TYR A 305 -13.74 -10.20 -4.57
CA TYR A 305 -14.03 -10.95 -3.35
C TYR A 305 -13.09 -10.52 -2.21
N ILE A 306 -11.77 -10.53 -2.45
CA ILE A 306 -10.76 -10.21 -1.43
C ILE A 306 -10.94 -8.78 -0.93
N CYS A 307 -11.12 -7.82 -1.83
CA CYS A 307 -11.31 -6.41 -1.49
C CYS A 307 -12.58 -6.20 -0.65
N ALA A 308 -13.73 -6.73 -1.10
CA ALA A 308 -14.99 -6.63 -0.36
C ALA A 308 -14.90 -7.31 1.01
N PHE A 309 -14.22 -8.45 1.10
CA PHE A 309 -14.01 -9.17 2.36
C PHE A 309 -13.16 -8.35 3.34
N LYS A 310 -12.01 -7.81 2.90
CA LYS A 310 -11.16 -6.93 3.71
C LYS A 310 -11.99 -5.78 4.28
N LEU A 311 -12.68 -5.04 3.42
CA LEU A 311 -13.50 -3.91 3.86
C LEU A 311 -14.63 -4.31 4.79
N HIS A 312 -15.28 -5.46 4.57
CA HIS A 312 -16.33 -5.96 5.44
C HIS A 312 -15.79 -6.25 6.85
N LYS A 313 -14.63 -6.92 6.94
CA LYS A 313 -13.94 -7.22 8.20
C LYS A 313 -13.65 -5.96 9.02
N TYR A 314 -13.34 -4.85 8.35
CA TYR A 314 -13.07 -3.56 8.99
C TYR A 314 -14.23 -2.56 8.81
N ALA A 315 -15.47 -3.00 8.61
CA ALA A 315 -16.59 -2.11 8.27
C ALA A 315 -16.91 -1.05 9.33
N TYR A 316 -16.65 -1.33 10.62
CA TYR A 316 -16.79 -0.33 11.68
C TYR A 316 -15.77 0.81 11.55
N ALA A 317 -14.58 0.51 11.02
CA ALA A 317 -13.51 1.47 10.81
C ALA A 317 -13.77 2.38 9.61
N ILE A 318 -14.48 1.88 8.57
CA ILE A 318 -14.87 2.69 7.39
C ILE A 318 -15.54 3.98 7.83
N LYS A 319 -16.54 3.90 8.72
CA LYS A 319 -17.27 5.08 9.22
C LYS A 319 -16.35 6.14 9.84
N LYS A 320 -15.29 5.72 10.52
CA LYS A 320 -14.34 6.67 11.14
C LYS A 320 -13.36 7.26 10.14
N ALA A 321 -13.05 6.51 9.08
CA ALA A 321 -12.06 6.88 8.08
C ALA A 321 -12.68 7.77 6.99
N ASP A 322 -13.89 7.42 6.54
CA ASP A 322 -14.64 8.11 5.50
C ASP A 322 -16.15 7.86 5.70
N ASP A 323 -16.82 8.84 6.31
CA ASP A 323 -18.27 8.81 6.51
C ASP A 323 -19.06 8.80 5.18
N ASN A 324 -18.42 9.19 4.07
CA ASN A 324 -19.03 9.26 2.74
C ASN A 324 -18.71 8.04 1.86
N TYR A 325 -18.05 7.01 2.40
CA TYR A 325 -17.74 5.82 1.61
C TYR A 325 -19.04 5.16 1.06
N PRO A 326 -19.11 4.85 -0.25
CA PRO A 326 -20.38 4.55 -0.93
C PRO A 326 -20.95 3.16 -0.64
N PHE A 327 -20.19 2.26 -0.03
CA PHE A 327 -20.64 0.89 0.24
C PHE A 327 -20.74 0.63 1.74
N ARG A 328 -21.92 0.19 2.20
CA ARG A 328 -22.10 -0.20 3.60
C ARG A 328 -21.69 -1.66 3.80
N SER A 329 -21.50 -2.06 5.06
CA SER A 329 -21.17 -3.45 5.42
C SER A 329 -22.05 -4.50 4.73
N LYS A 330 -23.38 -4.27 4.67
CA LYS A 330 -24.33 -5.17 3.99
C LYS A 330 -24.09 -5.29 2.48
N ASP A 331 -23.57 -4.24 1.85
CA ASP A 331 -23.31 -4.21 0.42
C ASP A 331 -22.00 -4.96 0.14
N LEU A 332 -20.99 -4.78 0.98
CA LEU A 332 -19.73 -5.54 0.92
C LEU A 332 -19.98 -7.05 1.04
N VAL A 333 -20.85 -7.49 1.96
CA VAL A 333 -21.27 -8.92 2.04
C VAL A 333 -21.90 -9.40 0.74
N LYS A 334 -22.72 -8.56 0.08
CA LYS A 334 -23.32 -8.92 -1.21
C LYS A 334 -22.28 -8.98 -2.32
N PHE A 335 -21.28 -8.11 -2.32
CA PHE A 335 -20.14 -8.22 -3.25
C PHE A 335 -19.42 -9.56 -3.09
N CYS A 336 -19.08 -9.97 -1.86
CA CYS A 336 -18.44 -11.26 -1.62
C CYS A 336 -19.28 -12.43 -2.16
N LYS A 337 -20.58 -12.46 -1.83
CA LYS A 337 -21.50 -13.52 -2.30
C LYS A 337 -21.67 -13.55 -3.81
N ALA A 338 -21.74 -12.38 -4.45
CA ALA A 338 -21.87 -12.27 -5.90
C ALA A 338 -20.59 -12.73 -6.62
N ALA A 339 -19.42 -12.32 -6.13
CA ALA A 339 -18.13 -12.75 -6.65
C ALA A 339 -17.98 -14.27 -6.52
N GLN A 340 -18.23 -14.82 -5.33
CA GLN A 340 -18.20 -16.27 -5.08
C GLN A 340 -19.14 -17.02 -6.03
N SER A 341 -20.40 -16.61 -6.14
CA SER A 341 -21.36 -17.30 -7.01
C SER A 341 -20.93 -17.32 -8.47
N ARG A 342 -20.28 -16.25 -8.95
CA ARG A 342 -19.77 -16.17 -10.32
C ARG A 342 -18.51 -17.00 -10.53
N ILE A 343 -17.62 -17.06 -9.53
CA ILE A 343 -16.48 -17.99 -9.51
C ILE A 343 -17.00 -19.43 -9.62
N ASP A 344 -18.09 -19.76 -8.92
CA ASP A 344 -18.78 -21.06 -8.96
C ASP A 344 -19.60 -21.29 -10.26
N GLY A 345 -19.51 -20.40 -11.25
CA GLY A 345 -20.15 -20.55 -12.56
C GLY A 345 -21.56 -19.97 -12.72
N LYS A 346 -22.14 -19.32 -11.70
CA LYS A 346 -23.48 -18.70 -11.79
C LYS A 346 -23.42 -17.30 -12.43
N LYS A 347 -23.57 -17.25 -13.76
CA LYS A 347 -23.40 -16.02 -14.55
C LYS A 347 -24.43 -14.91 -14.30
N ASN A 348 -25.63 -15.23 -13.82
CA ASN A 348 -26.75 -14.26 -13.71
C ASN A 348 -26.79 -13.48 -12.38
N VAL A 349 -25.82 -13.68 -11.49
CA VAL A 349 -25.80 -12.99 -10.19
C VAL A 349 -25.34 -11.53 -10.38
N LYS A 350 -26.16 -10.57 -9.96
CA LYS A 350 -25.86 -9.14 -10.07
C LYS A 350 -25.03 -8.66 -8.87
N PHE A 351 -24.03 -7.85 -9.14
CA PHE A 351 -23.30 -7.13 -8.10
C PHE A 351 -24.14 -5.96 -7.55
N PRO A 352 -23.92 -5.56 -6.29
CA PRO A 352 -24.49 -4.32 -5.78
C PRO A 352 -24.06 -3.13 -6.65
N SER A 353 -25.01 -2.28 -7.00
CA SER A 353 -24.65 -0.96 -7.55
C SER A 353 -24.12 -0.07 -6.43
N LYS A 354 -23.28 0.90 -6.79
CA LYS A 354 -22.92 2.02 -5.91
C LYS A 354 -24.21 2.58 -5.29
N GLN A 355 -24.31 2.58 -3.96
CA GLN A 355 -25.33 3.42 -3.34
C GLN A 355 -24.90 4.84 -3.65
N ASN A 356 -25.71 5.57 -4.39
CA ASN A 356 -25.45 6.98 -4.59
C ASN A 356 -25.45 7.60 -3.18
N VAL A 357 -24.29 8.03 -2.68
CA VAL A 357 -24.18 8.75 -1.40
C VAL A 357 -25.11 9.96 -1.48
N TYR A 358 -25.28 10.51 -2.68
CA TYR A 358 -26.31 11.47 -3.07
C TYR A 358 -27.74 10.99 -2.76
N GLU A 359 -28.16 9.78 -3.12
CA GLU A 359 -29.51 9.27 -2.80
C GLU A 359 -29.74 9.13 -1.29
N ASN A 360 -28.70 8.80 -0.51
CA ASN A 360 -28.80 8.73 0.96
C ASN A 360 -28.71 10.12 1.62
N LEU A 361 -27.90 11.04 1.12
CA LEU A 361 -27.81 12.45 1.56
C LEU A 361 -29.08 13.22 1.18
N VAL A 362 -29.66 12.97 0.01
CA VAL A 362 -30.99 13.46 -0.40
C VAL A 362 -32.07 12.87 0.51
N LYS A 363 -32.04 11.56 0.79
CA LYS A 363 -33.03 10.89 1.67
C LYS A 363 -32.87 11.23 3.16
N LYS A 364 -31.68 11.61 3.65
CA LYS A 364 -31.42 11.85 5.08
C LYS A 364 -30.95 13.27 5.47
N GLY A 365 -30.53 14.12 4.53
CA GLY A 365 -29.72 15.31 4.85
C GLY A 365 -30.04 16.59 4.09
N LEU A 366 -30.63 16.56 2.89
CA LEU A 366 -31.05 17.80 2.20
C LEU A 366 -32.32 18.44 2.79
N LYS A 367 -33.00 17.77 3.74
CA LYS A 367 -33.95 18.46 4.64
C LYS A 367 -33.26 19.44 5.61
N LYS A 368 -31.93 19.41 5.74
CA LYS A 368 -31.17 20.18 6.74
C LYS A 368 -30.30 21.30 6.15
N TYR A 369 -30.08 21.32 4.83
CA TYR A 369 -29.52 22.49 4.16
C TYR A 369 -30.63 23.52 3.95
N ASN A 370 -31.01 24.14 5.06
CA ASN A 370 -31.67 25.43 5.06
C ASN A 370 -30.75 26.41 4.31
N ILE A 371 -31.06 26.68 3.04
CA ILE A 371 -30.46 27.80 2.31
C ILE A 371 -30.95 29.06 3.02
N HIS A 372 -30.12 29.63 3.89
CA HIS A 372 -30.45 30.81 4.69
C HIS A 372 -29.36 31.87 4.52
N GLY A 373 -29.76 33.14 4.63
CA GLY A 373 -28.84 34.29 4.64
C GLY A 373 -28.50 34.81 3.24
N GLU A 374 -27.30 35.38 3.08
CA GLU A 374 -26.90 36.10 1.86
C GLU A 374 -26.98 35.25 0.59
N LEU A 375 -26.78 33.93 0.67
CA LEU A 375 -26.83 33.06 -0.51
C LEU A 375 -28.26 32.89 -1.06
N GLU A 376 -29.29 32.81 -0.20
CA GLU A 376 -30.70 32.80 -0.63
C GLU A 376 -31.03 34.13 -1.32
N LYS A 377 -30.52 35.23 -0.76
CA LYS A 377 -30.77 36.60 -1.24
C LYS A 377 -30.08 36.89 -2.57
N ILE A 378 -28.84 36.42 -2.75
CA ILE A 378 -28.09 36.51 -4.01
C ILE A 378 -28.82 35.71 -5.08
N LEU A 379 -29.22 34.47 -4.79
CA LEU A 379 -29.94 33.62 -5.76
C LEU A 379 -31.33 34.18 -6.11
N LEU A 380 -32.05 34.76 -5.14
CA LEU A 380 -33.33 35.44 -5.38
C LEU A 380 -33.16 36.71 -6.21
N ASN A 381 -32.14 37.54 -5.93
CA ASN A 381 -31.89 38.76 -6.70
C ASN A 381 -31.52 38.46 -8.14
N GLU A 382 -30.63 37.49 -8.38
CA GLU A 382 -30.27 37.04 -9.73
C GLU A 382 -31.49 36.45 -10.46
N TYR A 383 -32.36 35.72 -9.75
CA TYR A 383 -33.59 35.19 -10.35
C TYR A 383 -34.55 36.31 -10.72
N GLU A 384 -34.81 37.26 -9.83
CA GLU A 384 -35.73 38.38 -10.09
C GLU A 384 -35.24 39.30 -11.22
N GLN A 385 -33.92 39.41 -11.43
CA GLN A 385 -33.34 40.17 -12.54
C GLN A 385 -33.50 39.47 -13.89
N HIS A 386 -33.54 38.14 -13.91
CA HIS A 386 -33.51 37.34 -15.15
C HIS A 386 -34.76 36.46 -15.36
N LYS A 387 -35.81 36.63 -14.55
CA LYS A 387 -37.06 35.84 -14.62
C LYS A 387 -37.90 36.13 -15.86
N ASP A 388 -37.76 37.32 -16.44
CA ASP A 388 -38.49 37.76 -17.64
C ASP A 388 -37.67 37.51 -18.93
N GLU A 389 -36.45 37.00 -18.79
CA GLU A 389 -35.64 36.51 -19.91
C GLU A 389 -36.05 35.11 -20.32
N SER A 390 -35.66 34.68 -21.52
CA SER A 390 -36.00 33.35 -22.02
C SER A 390 -35.49 32.26 -21.07
N GLU A 391 -36.29 31.21 -20.86
CA GLU A 391 -36.00 30.11 -19.91
C GLU A 391 -34.62 29.44 -20.14
N TYR A 392 -34.06 29.61 -21.35
CA TYR A 392 -32.71 29.15 -21.71
C TYR A 392 -31.59 30.05 -21.17
N GLN A 393 -31.75 31.38 -21.17
CA GLN A 393 -30.75 32.33 -20.67
C GLN A 393 -30.63 32.27 -19.14
N THR A 394 -31.76 32.19 -18.43
CA THR A 394 -31.78 32.04 -16.97
C THR A 394 -31.06 30.76 -16.54
N LYS A 395 -31.23 29.64 -17.28
CA LYS A 395 -30.52 28.37 -17.01
C LYS A 395 -29.01 28.49 -17.13
N ASP A 396 -28.50 29.18 -18.15
CA ASP A 396 -27.07 29.32 -18.37
C ASP A 396 -26.39 30.23 -17.33
N VAL A 397 -27.07 31.28 -16.85
CA VAL A 397 -26.57 32.15 -15.77
C VAL A 397 -26.42 31.38 -14.45
N PHE A 398 -27.44 30.61 -14.06
CA PHE A 398 -27.39 29.81 -12.82
C PHE A 398 -26.45 28.60 -12.91
N LYS A 399 -26.30 28.00 -14.09
CA LYS A 399 -25.29 26.97 -14.37
C LYS A 399 -23.88 27.54 -14.21
N THR A 400 -23.64 28.75 -14.71
CA THR A 400 -22.35 29.46 -14.58
C THR A 400 -22.06 29.82 -13.12
N LEU A 401 -23.04 30.35 -12.37
CA LEU A 401 -22.92 30.61 -10.93
C LEU A 401 -22.66 29.33 -10.11
N GLY A 402 -23.36 28.24 -10.45
CA GLY A 402 -23.17 26.92 -9.83
C GLY A 402 -21.78 26.35 -10.09
N GLN A 403 -21.26 26.51 -11.31
CA GLN A 403 -19.91 26.07 -11.69
C GLN A 403 -18.80 26.88 -11.00
N CYS A 404 -19.01 28.18 -10.73
CA CYS A 404 -18.07 29.03 -10.00
C CYS A 404 -17.99 28.71 -8.48
N LEU A 405 -19.03 28.08 -7.90
CA LEU A 405 -19.12 27.79 -6.47
C LEU A 405 -18.80 26.32 -6.14
N HIS A 406 -19.36 25.35 -6.88
CA HIS A 406 -19.02 23.93 -6.80
C HIS A 406 -19.76 23.11 -7.89
N PRO A 407 -19.12 22.17 -8.61
CA PRO A 407 -19.77 21.39 -9.70
C PRO A 407 -21.10 20.71 -9.31
N TYR A 408 -21.21 20.22 -8.08
CA TYR A 408 -22.42 19.58 -7.54
C TYR A 408 -23.56 20.54 -7.17
N PHE A 409 -23.34 21.86 -7.15
CA PHE A 409 -24.39 22.86 -6.89
C PHE A 409 -25.20 23.16 -8.17
N SER A 410 -24.57 23.06 -9.34
CA SER A 410 -25.23 23.18 -10.65
C SER A 410 -26.30 22.12 -10.86
N GLU A 411 -26.00 20.86 -10.54
CA GLU A 411 -26.95 19.74 -10.69
C GLU A 411 -28.14 19.83 -9.73
N PHE A 412 -27.92 20.39 -8.53
CA PHE A 412 -28.97 20.66 -7.55
C PHE A 412 -29.94 21.74 -8.03
N LEU A 413 -29.42 22.86 -8.57
CA LEU A 413 -30.24 23.93 -9.12
C LEU A 413 -31.04 23.44 -10.34
N GLU A 414 -30.43 22.67 -11.24
CA GLU A 414 -31.08 22.13 -12.44
C GLU A 414 -32.27 21.19 -12.10
N TYR A 415 -32.13 20.40 -11.03
CA TYR A 415 -33.22 19.55 -10.50
C TYR A 415 -34.36 20.36 -9.86
N HIS A 416 -34.03 21.43 -9.14
CA HIS A 416 -35.02 22.28 -8.46
C HIS A 416 -35.71 23.28 -9.40
N PHE A 417 -35.06 23.75 -10.46
CA PHE A 417 -35.63 24.70 -11.42
C PHE A 417 -36.85 24.16 -12.17
N LYS A 418 -36.86 22.86 -12.51
CA LYS A 418 -38.05 22.19 -13.10
C LYS A 418 -39.29 22.22 -12.18
N ARG A 419 -39.12 22.54 -10.90
CA ARG A 419 -40.16 22.54 -9.87
C ARG A 419 -40.31 23.88 -9.15
N TRP A 420 -39.49 24.87 -9.48
CA TRP A 420 -39.44 26.18 -8.80
C TRP A 420 -40.76 26.98 -8.84
N PRO A 421 -41.55 26.96 -9.94
CA PRO A 421 -42.87 27.60 -9.95
C PRO A 421 -43.83 27.05 -8.87
N GLN A 422 -43.64 25.80 -8.44
CA GLN A 422 -44.47 25.16 -7.41
C GLN A 422 -44.06 25.55 -5.98
N PHE A 423 -42.85 26.10 -5.79
CA PHE A 423 -42.34 26.56 -4.50
C PHE A 423 -42.71 28.03 -4.22
N MET A 424 -42.71 28.89 -5.25
CA MET A 424 -43.06 30.31 -5.10
C MET A 424 -44.57 30.53 -4.87
N ASN A 425 -45.43 29.66 -5.41
CA ASN A 425 -46.88 29.69 -5.17
C ASN A 425 -47.31 29.23 -3.75
N LYS A 426 -46.35 28.95 -2.86
CA LYS A 426 -46.63 28.57 -1.46
C LYS A 426 -46.19 29.61 -0.43
N ARG A 427 -45.68 30.77 -0.86
CA ARG A 427 -45.23 31.85 0.04
C ARG A 427 -45.99 33.17 -0.09
N TYR A 428 -47.13 33.17 -0.79
CA TYR A 428 -48.11 34.27 -0.75
C TYR A 428 -49.48 33.76 -0.34
#